data_AF-A0A7K2M5Q1-F1
#
_entry.id   AF-A0A7K2M5Q1-F1
#
_cell.length_a   1.000
_cell.length_b   1.000
_cell.length_c   1.000
_cell.angle_alpha   90.00
_cell.angle_beta   90.00
_cell.angle_gamma   90.00
#
_symmetry.space_group_name_H-M   'P 1'
#
loop_
_entity.id
_entity.type
_entity.pdbx_description
1 polymer ?
#
loop_
_entity_poly.entity_id
_entity_poly.type
_entity_poly.pdbx_seq_one_letter_code
_entity_poly.pdbx_strand_id
1 'polypeptide(L)'
;ESTAERTVTCLIDGAPGTPGLPDRVQSALLRIAQGALANVREHSGATRAALTLTYLEDEVRLDIADDGRGLDPAALPERAAGVRGHGLPAIRARVR
;
A
#
# COMPACT_ATOMS: atom_id res chain seq x y z
N GLU A 1 15.40 -1.63 22.87
CA GLU A 1 14.66 -2.35 21.81
C GLU A 1 15.39 -2.11 20.50
N SER A 2 15.80 -3.17 19.80
CA SER A 2 16.46 -3.03 18.49
C SER A 2 15.38 -2.75 17.47
N THR A 3 15.21 -1.48 17.08
CA THR A 3 14.45 -1.14 15.89
C THR A 3 15.28 -1.64 14.72
N ALA A 4 15.06 -2.90 14.32
CA ALA A 4 15.65 -3.43 13.10
C ALA A 4 15.38 -2.44 11.96
N GLU A 5 16.44 -1.97 11.33
CA GLU A 5 16.37 -1.04 10.21
C GLU A 5 15.53 -1.69 9.11
N ARG A 6 14.42 -1.06 8.76
CA ARG A 6 13.51 -1.56 7.71
C ARG A 6 13.85 -0.88 6.41
N THR A 7 14.13 -1.67 5.39
CA THR A 7 14.42 -1.15 4.06
C THR A 7 13.14 -1.14 3.24
N VAL A 8 12.84 0.01 2.62
CA VAL A 8 11.77 0.12 1.63
C VAL A 8 12.40 0.43 0.28
N THR A 9 12.19 -0.44 -0.70
CA THR A 9 12.55 -0.17 -2.10
C THR A 9 11.35 0.37 -2.85
N CYS A 10 11.57 1.38 -3.67
CA CYS A 10 10.54 1.96 -4.54
C CYS A 10 11.03 1.89 -5.98
N LEU A 11 10.25 1.23 -6.83
CA LEU A 11 10.46 1.17 -8.26
C LEU A 11 9.30 1.88 -8.96
N ILE A 12 9.63 2.73 -9.93
CA ILE A 12 8.67 3.33 -10.83
C ILE A 12 8.99 2.77 -12.22
N ASP A 13 7.99 2.15 -12.83
CA ASP A 13 8.07 1.62 -14.19
C ASP A 13 7.16 2.43 -15.11
N GLY A 14 7.73 2.90 -16.23
CA GLY A 14 7.10 3.83 -17.14
C GLY A 14 7.02 5.27 -16.62
N ALA A 15 6.16 6.05 -17.28
CA ALA A 15 5.89 7.44 -16.95
C ALA A 15 4.39 7.71 -17.09
N PRO A 16 3.82 8.67 -16.32
CA PRO A 16 2.44 9.07 -16.51
C PRO A 16 2.20 9.53 -17.95
N GLY A 17 1.05 9.13 -18.51
CA GLY A 17 0.58 9.60 -19.80
C GLY A 17 0.36 11.12 -19.85
N THR A 18 -0.01 11.64 -21.02
CA THR A 18 -0.37 13.06 -21.19
C THR A 18 -1.85 13.17 -21.62
N PRO A 19 -2.72 13.83 -20.85
CA PRO A 19 -2.44 14.46 -19.54
C PRO A 19 -2.14 13.43 -18.45
N GLY A 20 -1.39 13.84 -17.41
CA GLY A 20 -1.04 12.98 -16.29
C GLY A 20 -2.24 12.50 -15.46
N LEU A 21 -1.96 11.68 -14.44
CA LEU A 21 -3.02 11.13 -13.58
C LEU A 21 -3.82 12.24 -12.89
N PRO A 22 -5.16 12.13 -12.80
CA PRO A 22 -5.96 13.06 -12.01
C PRO A 22 -5.51 13.12 -10.55
N ASP A 23 -5.53 14.31 -9.93
CA ASP A 23 -5.08 14.53 -8.54
C ASP A 23 -5.73 13.57 -7.52
N ARG A 24 -7.00 13.23 -7.74
CA ARG A 24 -7.73 12.26 -6.91
C ARG A 24 -7.08 10.87 -6.92
N VAL A 25 -6.55 10.45 -8.08
CA VAL A 25 -5.89 9.15 -8.27
C VAL A 25 -4.52 9.17 -7.60
N GLN A 26 -3.73 10.22 -7.83
CA GLN A 26 -2.44 10.40 -7.17
C GLN A 26 -2.57 10.37 -5.63
N SER A 27 -3.55 11.11 -5.11
CA SER A 27 -3.85 11.14 -3.67
C SER A 27 -4.31 9.77 -3.14
N ALA A 28 -5.12 9.04 -3.90
CA ALA A 28 -5.57 7.70 -3.53
C ALA A 28 -4.40 6.72 -3.44
N LEU A 29 -3.53 6.70 -4.46
CA LEU A 29 -2.31 5.88 -4.51
C LEU A 29 -1.40 6.16 -3.31
N LEU A 30 -1.13 7.44 -3.01
CA LEU A 30 -0.31 7.82 -1.86
C LEU A 30 -0.89 7.29 -0.54
N ARG A 31 -2.20 7.46 -0.32
CA ARG A 31 -2.84 6.99 0.92
C ARG A 31 -2.89 5.46 1.01
N ILE A 32 -2.99 4.76 -0.13
CA ILE A 32 -2.92 3.29 -0.18
C ILE A 32 -1.50 2.84 0.19
N ALA A 33 -0.48 3.42 -0.42
CA ALA A 33 0.93 3.14 -0.11
C ALA A 33 1.26 3.37 1.37
N GLN A 34 0.85 4.53 1.91
CA GLN A 34 1.04 4.86 3.32
C GLN A 34 0.33 3.88 4.25
N GLY A 35 -0.92 3.51 3.96
CA GLY A 35 -1.68 2.55 4.75
C GLY A 35 -1.05 1.15 4.73
N ALA A 36 -0.61 0.69 3.56
CA ALA A 36 0.07 -0.59 3.43
C ALA A 36 1.40 -0.61 4.20
N LEU A 37 2.23 0.43 4.07
CA LEU A 37 3.49 0.54 4.82
C LEU A 37 3.29 0.62 6.33
N ALA A 38 2.21 1.27 6.80
CA ALA A 38 1.84 1.25 8.21
C ALA A 38 1.50 -0.19 8.67
N ASN A 39 0.72 -0.93 7.87
CA ASN A 39 0.40 -2.33 8.18
C ASN A 39 1.65 -3.22 8.21
N VAL A 40 2.60 -3.04 7.29
CA VAL A 40 3.89 -3.76 7.30
C VAL A 40 4.64 -3.49 8.61
N ARG A 41 4.78 -2.20 8.97
CA ARG A 41 5.49 -1.79 10.19
C ARG A 41 4.83 -2.36 11.46
N GLU A 42 3.51 -2.31 11.54
CA GLU A 42 2.76 -2.62 12.75
C GLU A 42 2.43 -4.11 12.90
N HIS A 43 2.36 -4.87 11.81
CA HIS A 43 1.76 -6.21 11.83
C HIS A 43 2.57 -7.31 11.16
N SER A 44 3.40 -7.03 10.14
CA SER A 44 4.00 -8.11 9.35
C SER A 44 5.30 -8.67 9.93
N GLY A 45 5.99 -7.90 10.77
CA GLY A 45 7.33 -8.28 11.26
C GLY A 45 8.41 -8.27 10.18
N ALA A 46 8.09 -7.74 8.99
CA ALA A 46 9.00 -7.64 7.86
C ALA A 46 10.22 -6.75 8.16
N THR A 47 11.32 -7.09 7.51
CA THR A 47 12.54 -6.26 7.45
C THR A 47 12.64 -5.50 6.13
N ARG A 48 11.92 -5.97 5.10
CA ARG A 48 11.95 -5.39 3.75
C ARG A 48 10.54 -5.26 3.20
N ALA A 49 10.29 -4.14 2.53
CA ALA A 49 9.11 -3.94 1.71
C ALA A 49 9.50 -3.38 0.33
N ALA A 50 8.77 -3.79 -0.69
CA ALA A 50 8.92 -3.30 -2.05
C ALA A 50 7.61 -2.64 -2.50
N LEU A 51 7.73 -1.44 -3.08
CA LEU A 51 6.66 -0.78 -3.81
C LEU A 51 7.03 -0.72 -5.28
N THR A 52 6.07 -1.04 -6.14
CA THR A 52 6.19 -0.87 -7.59
C THR A 52 4.99 -0.08 -8.09
N LEU A 53 5.27 1.08 -8.71
CA LEU A 53 4.27 1.88 -9.40
C LEU A 53 4.50 1.73 -10.90
N THR A 54 3.58 1.06 -11.58
CA THR A 54 3.65 0.81 -13.03
C THR A 54 2.61 1.66 -13.73
N TYR A 55 3.07 2.49 -14.68
CA TYR A 55 2.20 3.21 -15.60
C TYR A 55 2.00 2.37 -16.86
N LEU A 56 0.75 1.99 -17.13
CA LEU A 56 0.31 1.34 -18.36
C LEU A 56 -0.48 2.33 -19.22
N GLU A 57 -0.86 1.93 -20.43
CA GLU A 57 -1.53 2.83 -21.39
C GLU A 57 -2.82 3.44 -20.81
N ASP A 58 -3.67 2.62 -20.19
CA ASP A 58 -5.00 3.04 -19.69
C ASP A 58 -5.17 2.89 -18.16
N GLU A 59 -4.14 2.42 -17.46
CA GLU A 59 -4.22 2.17 -16.03
C GLU A 59 -2.90 2.45 -15.29
N VAL A 60 -3.01 2.65 -13.98
CA VAL A 60 -1.87 2.72 -13.07
C VAL A 60 -1.99 1.61 -12.05
N ARG A 61 -0.91 0.85 -11.89
CA ARG A 61 -0.84 -0.27 -10.96
C ARG A 61 0.13 0.06 -9.83
N LEU A 62 -0.30 -0.21 -8.60
CA LEU A 62 0.52 -0.10 -7.40
C LEU A 62 0.59 -1.47 -6.72
N ASP A 63 1.76 -2.08 -6.79
CA ASP A 63 2.07 -3.33 -6.09
C ASP A 63 2.87 -3.04 -4.82
N ILE A 64 2.52 -3.73 -3.74
CA ILE A 64 3.19 -3.62 -2.45
C ILE A 64 3.38 -5.03 -1.91
N ALA A 65 4.63 -5.40 -1.64
CA ALA A 65 5.00 -6.70 -1.09
C ALA A 65 5.97 -6.52 0.08
N ASP A 66 5.91 -7.42 1.06
CA ASP A 66 6.82 -7.46 2.18
C ASP A 66 7.27 -8.90 2.48
N ASP A 67 8.41 -9.04 3.15
CA ASP A 67 9.00 -10.33 3.55
C ASP A 67 8.51 -10.83 4.91
N GLY A 68 7.39 -10.31 5.40
CA GLY A 68 6.85 -10.61 6.71
C GLY A 68 6.08 -11.93 6.77
N ARG A 69 5.41 -12.14 7.91
CA ARG A 69 4.69 -13.38 8.24
C ARG A 69 3.37 -13.61 7.48
N GLY A 70 3.05 -12.78 6.50
CA GLY A 70 1.75 -12.77 5.83
C GLY A 70 0.62 -12.26 6.71
N LEU A 71 -0.61 -12.39 6.22
CA LEU A 71 -1.81 -11.84 6.83
C LEU A 71 -2.75 -12.99 7.22
N ASP A 72 -3.05 -13.15 8.51
CA ASP A 72 -4.00 -14.14 9.00
C ASP A 72 -5.44 -13.62 8.84
N PRO A 73 -6.25 -14.20 7.94
CA PRO A 73 -7.63 -13.74 7.71
C PRO A 73 -8.52 -13.92 8.94
N ALA A 74 -8.22 -14.87 9.83
CA ALA A 74 -8.99 -15.11 11.05
C ALA A 74 -8.69 -14.09 12.16
N ALA A 75 -7.54 -13.44 12.10
CA ALA A 75 -7.14 -12.37 13.02
C ALA A 75 -7.65 -10.98 12.57
N LEU A 76 -8.30 -10.89 11.39
CA LEU A 76 -8.90 -9.64 10.93
C LEU A 76 -10.18 -9.36 11.72
N PRO A 77 -10.29 -8.21 12.43
CA PRO A 77 -11.50 -7.89 13.15
C PRO A 77 -12.68 -7.77 12.17
N GLU A 78 -13.76 -8.53 12.44
CA GLU A 78 -14.98 -8.63 11.61
C GLU A 78 -15.65 -7.28 11.30
N ARG A 79 -15.29 -6.21 12.02
CA ARG A 79 -15.76 -4.84 11.79
C ARG A 79 -14.65 -3.80 11.96
N ALA A 80 -13.80 -3.66 10.95
CA ALA A 80 -13.10 -2.38 10.71
C ALA A 80 -14.04 -1.30 10.10
N ALA A 81 -15.34 -1.34 10.40
CA ALA A 81 -16.34 -0.39 9.92
C ALA A 81 -16.39 0.92 10.72
N GLY A 82 -15.53 1.08 11.74
CA GLY A 82 -15.49 2.29 12.57
C GLY A 82 -14.11 2.71 13.09
N VAL A 83 -13.04 1.95 12.80
CA VAL A 83 -11.68 2.35 13.16
C VAL A 83 -11.10 3.16 12.01
N ARG A 84 -10.75 4.41 12.31
CA ARG A 84 -10.17 5.40 11.39
C ARG A 84 -9.12 4.76 10.45
N GLY A 85 -9.46 4.61 9.18
CA GLY A 85 -8.61 5.06 8.07
C GLY A 85 -7.49 4.19 7.48
N HIS A 86 -7.16 2.99 7.98
CA HIS A 86 -5.89 2.32 7.57
C HIS A 86 -5.96 0.84 7.13
N GLY A 87 -7.09 0.15 7.28
CA GLY A 87 -7.20 -1.27 6.92
C GLY A 87 -7.47 -1.55 5.42
N LEU A 88 -7.41 -2.82 5.03
CA LEU A 88 -7.77 -3.30 3.69
C LEU A 88 -9.14 -2.79 3.17
N PRO A 89 -10.20 -2.65 3.99
CA PRO A 89 -11.45 -2.05 3.55
C PRO A 89 -11.32 -0.57 3.14
N ALA A 90 -10.47 0.21 3.83
CA ALA A 90 -10.20 1.61 3.47
C ALA A 90 -9.39 1.70 2.16
N ILE A 91 -8.50 0.75 1.91
CA ILE A 91 -7.80 0.61 0.61
C ILE A 91 -8.81 0.30 -0.49
N ARG A 92 -9.68 -0.70 -0.30
CA ARG A 92 -10.72 -1.08 -1.28
C ARG A 92 -11.71 0.04 -1.58
N ALA A 93 -12.07 0.86 -0.59
CA ALA A 93 -12.96 1.99 -0.78
C ALA A 93 -12.37 3.11 -1.66
N ARG A 94 -11.05 3.16 -1.83
CA ARG A 94 -10.34 4.18 -2.62
C ARG A 94 -10.13 3.80 -4.08
N VAL A 95 -10.36 2.53 -4.44
CA VAL A 95 -10.22 1.98 -5.80
C VAL A 95 -11.61 1.81 -6.44
N ARG A 96 -12.42 2.86 -6.41
CA ARG A 96 -13.73 2.88 -7.07
C ARG A 96 -13.81 3.99 -8.10
#